data_AF-A0A371F7H0-F1
#
_entry.id   AF-A0A371F7H0-F1
#
_cell.length_a   1.000
_cell.length_b   1.000
_cell.length_c   1.000
_cell.angle_alpha   90.00
_cell.angle_beta   90.00
_cell.angle_gamma   90.00
#
_symmetry.space_group_name_H-M   'P 1'
#
loop_
_entity.id
_entity.type
_entity.pdbx_description
1 polymer ?
#
loop_
_entity_poly.entity_id
_entity_poly.type
_entity_poly.pdbx_seq_one_letter_code
_entity_poly.pdbx_strand_id
1 'polypeptide(L)'
;MLNTRHGTPPPISKHQSLKNTREEPTLEHEDKILVHCFQDSLTGVALSWYVSLERGRIRTWRDLVEAFLRHYKYNIDMAPDHSWLQNLLKNEQEGFKEYAQRWH
;
A
#
# COMPACT_ATOMS: atom_id res chain seq x y z
N MET A 1 82.73 5.43 8.00
CA MET A 1 81.37 5.98 8.15
C MET A 1 80.44 5.16 7.26
N LEU A 2 79.57 4.34 7.84
CA LEU A 2 78.58 3.52 7.13
C LEU A 2 77.19 3.94 7.63
N ASN A 3 76.31 4.36 6.70
CA ASN A 3 74.96 4.80 6.99
C ASN A 3 73.97 3.64 6.75
N THR A 4 73.21 3.29 7.78
CA THR A 4 72.24 2.19 7.82
C THR A 4 70.92 2.64 7.17
N ARG A 5 70.44 1.85 6.20
CA ARG A 5 69.15 2.06 5.53
C ARG A 5 68.01 1.58 6.45
N HIS A 6 67.13 2.48 6.88
CA HIS A 6 65.77 2.14 7.32
C HIS A 6 64.80 2.74 6.30
N GLY A 7 64.13 1.88 5.53
CA GLY A 7 63.05 2.26 4.63
C GLY A 7 61.71 2.13 5.33
N THR A 8 61.07 3.25 5.66
CA THR A 8 59.63 3.32 5.91
C THR A 8 58.91 3.63 4.59
N PRO A 9 57.92 2.84 4.14
CA PRO A 9 57.14 3.18 2.96
C PRO A 9 56.23 4.39 3.24
N PRO A 10 55.95 5.22 2.21
CA PRO A 10 55.18 6.45 2.36
C PRO A 10 53.69 6.18 2.62
N PRO A 11 52.94 7.17 3.18
CA PRO A 11 51.53 7.02 3.50
C PRO A 11 50.71 6.85 2.21
N ILE A 12 49.88 5.81 2.17
CA ILE A 12 49.01 5.50 1.03
C ILE A 12 48.09 6.69 0.75
N SER A 13 48.11 7.10 -0.53
CA SER A 13 47.36 8.19 -1.13
C SER A 13 45.86 8.11 -0.87
N LYS A 14 45.27 9.31 -0.93
CA LYS A 14 43.86 9.69 -0.76
C LYS A 14 42.94 9.08 -1.84
N HIS A 15 42.94 7.76 -2.01
CA HIS A 15 42.00 7.08 -2.90
C HIS A 15 40.78 6.63 -2.10
N GLN A 16 39.76 7.49 -2.15
CA GLN A 16 38.36 7.07 -2.31
C GLN A 16 37.89 5.98 -1.32
N SER A 17 37.77 6.33 -0.04
CA SER A 17 36.79 5.66 0.81
C SER A 17 35.41 6.30 0.58
N LEU A 18 34.90 6.18 -0.65
CA LEU A 18 33.46 6.24 -0.89
C LEU A 18 32.92 4.86 -0.51
N LYS A 19 32.87 4.63 0.80
CA LYS A 19 31.90 3.72 1.37
C LYS A 19 30.54 4.37 1.13
N ASN A 20 29.99 4.13 -0.06
CA ASN A 20 28.54 4.14 -0.21
C ASN A 20 28.05 3.07 0.77
N THR A 21 27.74 3.52 1.98
CA THR A 21 26.93 2.77 2.92
C THR A 21 25.63 2.54 2.19
N ARG A 22 25.52 1.38 1.55
CA ARG A 22 24.25 0.85 1.11
C ARG A 22 23.49 0.62 2.41
N GLU A 23 22.72 1.62 2.81
CA GLU A 23 21.76 1.45 3.88
C GLU A 23 20.76 0.43 3.36
N GLU A 24 20.90 -0.81 3.82
CA GLU A 24 19.90 -1.83 3.58
C GLU A 24 18.60 -1.29 4.18
N PRO A 25 17.54 -1.14 3.36
CA PRO A 25 16.29 -0.57 3.84
C PRO A 25 15.80 -1.43 5.01
N THR A 26 15.61 -0.80 6.15
CA THR A 26 15.02 -1.53 7.28
C THR A 26 13.54 -1.79 6.96
N LEU A 27 12.98 -2.87 7.51
CA LEU A 27 11.56 -3.21 7.34
C LEU A 27 10.62 -2.03 7.68
N GLU A 28 11.01 -1.17 8.63
CA GLU A 28 10.27 0.05 8.98
C GLU A 28 10.32 1.14 7.90
N HIS A 29 11.44 1.27 7.19
CA HIS A 29 11.54 2.19 6.05
C HIS A 29 10.72 1.68 4.86
N GLU A 30 10.72 0.36 4.63
CA GLU A 30 9.90 -0.26 3.58
C GLU A 30 8.40 -0.11 3.86
N ASP A 31 7.98 -0.35 5.11
CA ASP A 31 6.58 -0.17 5.53
C ASP A 31 6.09 1.26 5.26
N LYS A 32 6.90 2.28 5.59
CA LYS A 32 6.54 3.70 5.35
C LYS A 32 6.39 4.01 3.87
N ILE A 33 7.28 3.49 3.02
CA ILE A 33 7.21 3.68 1.58
C ILE A 33 5.93 3.06 1.03
N LEU A 34 5.62 1.81 1.42
CA LEU A 34 4.44 1.10 0.96
C LEU A 34 3.14 1.79 1.40
N VAL A 35 3.07 2.26 2.65
CA VAL A 35 1.92 3.02 3.16
C VAL A 35 1.73 4.31 2.36
N HIS A 36 2.80 5.04 2.04
CA HIS A 36 2.72 6.26 1.25
C HIS A 36 2.25 5.98 -0.19
N CYS A 37 2.87 5.01 -0.87
CA CYS A 37 2.46 4.62 -2.23
C CYS A 37 1.00 4.18 -2.28
N PHE A 38 0.53 3.46 -1.24
CA PHE A 38 -0.86 3.05 -1.15
C PHE A 38 -1.78 4.26 -0.97
N GLN A 39 -1.45 5.19 -0.07
CA GLN A 39 -2.21 6.42 0.12
C GLN A 39 -2.37 7.20 -1.19
N ASP A 40 -1.29 7.36 -1.97
CA ASP A 40 -1.31 8.06 -3.26
C ASP A 40 -2.19 7.36 -4.32
N SER A 41 -2.38 6.04 -4.19
CA SER A 41 -3.21 5.25 -5.10
C SER A 41 -4.72 5.38 -4.82
N LEU A 42 -5.11 5.90 -3.65
CA LEU A 42 -6.51 5.98 -3.25
C LEU A 42 -7.21 7.21 -3.83
N THR A 43 -8.45 7.02 -4.27
CA THR A 43 -9.32 8.09 -4.74
C THR A 43 -10.74 7.93 -4.19
N GLY A 44 -11.52 9.02 -4.17
CA GLY A 44 -12.94 9.02 -3.83
C GLY A 44 -13.27 8.38 -2.47
N VAL A 45 -14.15 7.37 -2.50
CA VAL A 45 -14.66 6.68 -1.30
C VAL A 45 -13.54 5.93 -0.57
N ALA A 46 -12.60 5.32 -1.30
CA ALA A 46 -11.49 4.59 -0.69
C ALA A 46 -10.52 5.53 0.05
N LEU A 47 -10.27 6.71 -0.50
CA LEU A 47 -9.50 7.76 0.18
C LEU A 47 -10.24 8.27 1.44
N SER A 48 -11.56 8.47 1.33
CA SER A 48 -12.39 8.91 2.46
C SER A 48 -12.36 7.88 3.61
N TRP A 49 -12.43 6.59 3.28
CA TRP A 49 -12.22 5.52 4.25
C TRP A 49 -10.85 5.57 4.90
N TYR A 50 -9.77 5.73 4.12
CA TYR A 50 -8.41 5.77 4.67
C TYR A 50 -8.22 6.94 5.66
N VAL A 51 -8.77 8.12 5.35
CA VAL A 51 -8.73 9.29 6.26
C VAL A 51 -9.56 9.07 7.52
N SER A 52 -10.59 8.22 7.48
CA SER A 52 -11.42 7.88 8.64
C SER A 52 -10.75 6.90 9.61
N LEU A 53 -9.62 6.28 9.23
CA LEU A 53 -8.88 5.39 10.12
C LEU A 53 -8.29 6.18 11.30
N GLU A 54 -8.41 5.63 12.50
CA GLU A 54 -7.83 6.23 13.71
C GLU A 54 -6.30 6.34 13.59
N ARG A 55 -5.79 7.57 13.73
CA ARG A 55 -4.35 7.84 13.72
C ARG A 55 -3.66 7.07 14.86
N GLY A 56 -2.78 6.14 14.49
CA GLY A 56 -2.02 5.30 15.43
C GLY A 56 -2.45 3.82 15.51
N ARG A 57 -3.56 3.46 14.85
CA ARG A 57 -4.02 2.07 14.73
C ARG A 57 -3.28 1.28 13.63
N ILE A 58 -2.78 1.99 12.62
CA ILE A 58 -1.99 1.43 11.53
C ILE A 58 -0.52 1.74 11.84
N ARG A 59 0.27 0.74 12.21
CA ARG A 59 1.69 0.91 12.57
C ARG A 59 2.64 0.31 11.54
N THR A 60 2.16 -0.68 10.79
CA THR A 60 2.91 -1.39 9.75
C THR A 60 2.08 -1.48 8.47
N TRP A 61 2.75 -1.75 7.35
CA TRP A 61 2.07 -2.03 6.08
C TRP A 61 1.06 -3.18 6.21
N ARG A 62 1.43 -4.22 6.96
CA ARG A 62 0.58 -5.38 7.21
C ARG A 62 -0.74 -5.01 7.90
N ASP A 63 -0.70 -4.12 8.90
CA ASP A 63 -1.91 -3.68 9.60
C ASP A 63 -2.85 -2.92 8.65
N LEU A 64 -2.27 -2.14 7.72
CA LEU A 64 -3.02 -1.42 6.69
C LEU A 64 -3.72 -2.36 5.72
N VAL A 65 -2.98 -3.34 5.19
CA VAL A 65 -3.53 -4.33 4.25
C VAL A 65 -4.66 -5.12 4.92
N GLU A 66 -4.49 -5.53 6.18
CA GLU A 66 -5.52 -6.28 6.90
C GLU A 66 -6.79 -5.44 7.16
N ALA A 67 -6.63 -4.16 7.54
CA ALA A 67 -7.75 -3.23 7.68
C ALA A 67 -8.48 -3.01 6.34
N PHE A 68 -7.72 -2.85 5.25
CA PHE A 68 -8.28 -2.68 3.91
C PHE A 68 -9.06 -3.90 3.46
N LEU A 69 -8.52 -5.10 3.62
CA LEU A 69 -9.19 -6.35 3.24
C LEU A 69 -10.51 -6.54 4.01
N ARG A 70 -10.52 -6.24 5.31
CA ARG A 70 -11.76 -6.28 6.11
C ARG A 70 -12.79 -5.29 5.59
N HIS A 71 -12.39 -4.05 5.30
CA HIS A 71 -13.30 -3.02 4.79
C HIS A 71 -13.81 -3.36 3.39
N TYR A 72 -12.93 -3.85 2.51
CA TYR A 72 -13.29 -4.29 1.16
C TYR A 72 -14.26 -5.46 1.20
N LYS A 73 -14.01 -6.47 2.04
CA LYS A 73 -14.93 -7.60 2.22
C LYS A 73 -16.28 -7.14 2.75
N TYR A 74 -16.30 -6.28 3.77
CA TYR A 74 -17.54 -5.69 4.26
C TYR A 74 -18.28 -4.95 3.14
N ASN A 75 -17.59 -4.17 2.30
CA ASN A 75 -18.22 -3.50 1.16
C ASN A 75 -18.75 -4.47 0.11
N ILE A 76 -18.14 -5.65 -0.09
CA ILE A 76 -18.72 -6.70 -0.96
C ILE A 76 -19.99 -7.29 -0.33
N ASP A 77 -19.91 -7.63 0.96
CA ASP A 77 -21.00 -8.29 1.69
C ASP A 77 -22.18 -7.34 1.96
N MET A 78 -21.92 -6.02 2.06
CA MET A 78 -22.90 -4.97 2.40
C MET A 78 -23.16 -3.97 1.28
N ALA A 79 -22.47 -4.07 0.12
CA ALA A 79 -22.89 -3.34 -1.08
C ALA A 79 -24.38 -3.60 -1.24
N PRO A 80 -25.23 -2.54 -1.35
CA PRO A 80 -26.67 -2.63 -1.20
C PRO A 80 -27.15 -3.77 -2.05
N ASP A 81 -27.41 -4.85 -1.32
CA ASP A 81 -28.03 -6.07 -1.74
C ASP A 81 -27.71 -6.40 -3.20
N HIS A 82 -26.67 -7.18 -3.46
CA HIS A 82 -26.46 -7.71 -4.82
C HIS A 82 -27.76 -8.35 -5.37
N SER A 83 -28.69 -8.75 -4.49
CA SER A 83 -30.06 -9.12 -4.84
C SER A 83 -30.95 -7.96 -5.32
N TRP A 84 -30.78 -6.71 -4.86
CA TRP A 84 -31.37 -5.52 -5.48
C TRP A 84 -30.88 -5.31 -6.92
N LEU A 85 -29.58 -5.52 -7.20
CA LEU A 85 -29.08 -5.53 -8.58
C LEU A 85 -29.66 -6.70 -9.39
N GLN A 86 -29.81 -7.89 -8.79
CA GLN A 86 -30.51 -9.02 -9.42
C GLN A 86 -32.01 -8.74 -9.62
N ASN A 87 -32.63 -7.96 -8.73
CA ASN A 87 -34.00 -7.50 -8.87
C ASN A 87 -34.14 -6.44 -9.96
N LEU A 88 -33.09 -5.64 -10.23
CA LEU A 88 -33.01 -4.79 -11.42
C LEU A 88 -32.83 -5.58 -12.72
N LEU A 89 -32.31 -6.80 -12.67
CA LEU A 89 -32.36 -7.67 -13.83
C LEU A 89 -33.81 -8.15 -14.02
N LYS A 90 -34.31 -7.98 -15.23
CA LYS A 90 -35.61 -8.53 -15.62
C LYS A 90 -35.51 -10.05 -15.56
N ASN A 91 -36.37 -10.68 -14.76
CA ASN A 91 -36.42 -12.14 -14.66
C ASN A 91 -36.88 -12.77 -15.98
N GLU A 92 -36.39 -13.97 -16.31
CA GLU A 92 -36.77 -14.67 -17.56
C GLU A 92 -38.26 -15.02 -17.64
N GLN A 93 -38.91 -15.18 -16.48
CA GLN A 93 -40.35 -15.45 -16.35
C GLN A 93 -41.19 -14.17 -16.21
N GLU A 94 -40.56 -13.00 -16.07
CA GLU A 94 -41.24 -11.71 -15.94
C GLU A 94 -41.44 -11.10 -17.34
N GLY A 95 -42.67 -10.72 -17.69
CA GLY A 95 -42.94 -10.01 -18.93
C GLY A 95 -42.37 -8.58 -18.88
N PHE A 96 -42.21 -7.97 -20.06
CA PHE A 96 -41.68 -6.59 -20.15
C PHE A 96 -42.60 -5.58 -19.43
N LYS A 97 -43.92 -5.82 -19.47
CA LYS A 97 -44.92 -4.95 -18.87
C LYS A 97 -44.87 -4.99 -17.34
N GLU A 98 -44.78 -6.18 -16.74
CA GLU A 98 -44.65 -6.33 -15.29
C GLU A 98 -43.34 -5.70 -14.78
N TYR A 99 -42.23 -5.93 -15.49
CA TYR A 99 -40.95 -5.31 -15.17
C TYR A 99 -41.03 -3.78 -15.20
N ALA A 100 -41.61 -3.20 -16.26
CA ALA A 100 -41.76 -1.75 -16.37
C ALA A 100 -42.63 -1.16 -15.27
N GLN A 101 -43.70 -1.86 -14.83
CA GLN A 101 -44.58 -1.41 -13.74
C GLN A 101 -43.92 -1.45 -12.36
N ARG A 102 -42.98 -2.36 -12.13
CA ARG A 102 -42.25 -2.47 -10.85
C ARG A 102 -41.34 -1.27 -10.58
N TRP A 103 -40.87 -0.62 -11.64
CA TRP A 103 -39.96 0.53 -11.58
C TRP A 103 -40.63 1.87 -11.92
N HIS A 104 -41.96 1.87 -12.02
CA HIS A 104 -42.77 3.05 -12.35
C HIS A 104 -43.37 3.70 -11.11
#